data_AF-A0A7S7TIW8-F1
#
_entry.id   AF-A0A7S7TIW8-F1
#
_cell.length_a   1.000
_cell.length_b   1.000
_cell.length_c   1.000
_cell.angle_alpha   90.00
_cell.angle_beta   90.00
_cell.angle_gamma   90.00
#
_symmetry.space_group_name_H-M   'P 1'
#
loop_
_entity.id
_entity.type
_entity.pdbx_description
1 polymer ?
#
loop_
_entity_poly.entity_id
_entity_poly.type
_entity_poly.pdbx_seq_one_letter_code
_entity_poly.pdbx_strand_id
1 'polypeptide(L)'
;MAVARKVEKTDNLPPPLVTKDQLTADFLHLVQDVAEIENDCLDLPNVAEDDEDLARITKAASGIIKLAKRIDEQKKEAKRPFLDANTLLESFFAHGLGATLAALKTDLEKVSTAYQRKKAAKEQAARDQAAAEAQAKAAAAQRQVEQTVQSGNVQAVAAAVTQSNALADFANRATAAAAAPTSSMGIVKTEAGTASLVDNWTFDQLDMDTVDLETLRPFIAQASIEQALRAFIKAGRRQIKGARIFNDNRSRFRG
;
A
#
# COMPACT_ATOMS: atom_id res chain seq x y z
N MET A 1 25.78 44.11 24.77
CA MET A 1 25.89 42.94 23.87
C MET A 1 24.49 42.41 23.62
N ALA A 2 23.95 42.55 22.42
CA ALA A 2 22.63 42.02 22.07
C ALA A 2 22.73 40.50 21.93
N VAL A 3 21.98 39.77 22.76
CA VAL A 3 21.91 38.31 22.72
C VAL A 3 21.13 37.94 21.46
N ALA A 4 21.77 37.25 20.51
CA ALA A 4 21.13 36.77 19.31
C ALA A 4 20.02 35.77 19.70
N ARG A 5 18.76 36.14 19.43
CA ARG A 5 17.60 35.26 19.61
C ARG A 5 17.79 34.04 18.71
N LYS A 6 17.66 32.84 19.29
CA LYS A 6 17.68 31.58 18.55
C LYS A 6 16.45 31.57 17.64
N VAL A 7 16.66 31.58 16.33
CA VAL A 7 15.59 31.51 15.34
C VAL A 7 14.97 30.12 15.42
N GLU A 8 13.71 30.05 15.82
CA GLU A 8 12.95 28.80 15.93
C GLU A 8 12.40 28.40 14.56
N LYS A 9 12.14 27.10 14.35
CA LYS A 9 11.65 26.55 13.06
C LYS A 9 10.34 27.18 12.58
N THR A 10 9.61 27.84 13.48
CA THR A 10 8.34 28.53 13.24
C THR A 10 8.49 29.99 12.86
N ASP A 11 9.68 30.61 12.98
CA ASP A 11 9.87 32.04 12.77
C ASP A 11 9.70 32.50 11.31
N ASN A 12 9.71 31.56 10.35
CA ASN A 12 9.46 31.81 8.92
C ASN A 12 8.09 31.31 8.43
N LEU A 13 7.22 30.84 9.32
CA LEU A 13 5.87 30.43 8.94
C LEU A 13 4.92 31.63 9.03
N PRO A 14 3.99 31.80 8.08
CA PRO A 14 2.93 32.79 8.23
C PRO A 14 2.16 32.52 9.52
N PRO A 15 1.66 33.57 10.21
CA PRO A 15 0.90 33.39 11.43
C PRO A 15 -0.31 32.47 11.18
N PRO A 16 -0.66 31.60 12.14
CA PRO A 16 -1.78 30.69 11.97
C PRO A 16 -3.08 31.48 11.78
N LEU A 17 -3.94 30.98 10.89
CA LEU A 17 -5.23 31.63 10.55
C LEU A 17 -6.17 31.74 11.76
N VAL A 18 -5.98 30.88 12.76
CA VAL A 18 -6.73 30.89 14.02
C VAL A 18 -5.73 30.68 15.15
N THR A 19 -5.74 31.57 16.14
CA THR A 19 -4.87 31.48 17.32
C THR A 19 -5.61 30.88 18.51
N LYS A 20 -4.85 30.34 19.47
CA LYS A 20 -5.43 29.82 20.72
C LYS A 20 -6.11 30.92 21.52
N ASP A 21 -5.54 32.13 21.55
CA ASP A 21 -6.11 33.26 22.29
C ASP A 21 -7.43 33.71 21.68
N GLN A 22 -7.52 33.73 20.34
CA GLN A 22 -8.77 33.99 19.64
C GLN A 22 -9.82 32.93 19.98
N LEU A 23 -9.49 31.64 19.91
CA LEU A 23 -10.42 30.57 20.31
C LEU A 23 -10.86 30.68 21.78
N THR A 24 -9.97 31.09 22.67
CA THR A 24 -10.29 31.27 24.08
C THR A 24 -11.25 32.44 24.29
N ALA A 25 -11.08 33.52 23.54
CA ALA A 25 -11.99 34.67 23.58
C ALA A 25 -13.35 34.34 22.95
N ASP A 26 -13.37 33.73 21.76
CA ASP A 26 -14.58 33.40 21.00
C ASP A 26 -15.46 32.37 21.73
N PHE A 27 -14.83 31.42 22.45
CA PHE A 27 -15.50 30.35 23.17
C PHE A 27 -15.40 30.47 24.69
N LEU A 28 -15.25 31.69 25.23
CA LEU A 28 -15.15 31.94 26.68
C LEU A 28 -16.33 31.33 27.45
N HIS A 29 -17.53 31.36 26.87
CA HIS A 29 -18.72 30.76 27.45
C HIS A 29 -18.59 29.24 27.66
N LEU A 30 -17.94 28.50 26.74
CA LEU A 30 -17.71 27.06 26.93
C LEU A 30 -16.67 26.80 28.03
N VAL A 31 -15.68 27.68 28.18
CA VAL A 31 -14.69 27.61 29.27
C VAL A 31 -15.39 27.82 30.62
N GLN A 32 -16.32 28.77 30.69
CA GLN A 32 -17.15 29.00 31.88
C GLN A 32 -18.05 27.81 32.18
N ASP A 33 -18.77 27.27 31.17
CA ASP A 33 -19.62 26.08 31.34
C ASP A 33 -18.82 24.86 31.86
N VAL A 34 -17.57 24.67 31.41
CA VAL A 34 -16.69 23.60 31.92
C VAL A 34 -16.35 23.83 33.39
N ALA A 35 -15.98 25.05 33.77
CA ALA A 35 -15.65 25.39 35.15
C ALA A 35 -16.84 25.22 36.10
N GLU A 36 -18.06 25.54 35.64
CA GLU A 36 -19.29 25.29 36.40
C GLU A 36 -19.51 23.79 36.65
N ILE A 37 -19.36 22.95 35.63
CA ILE A 37 -19.49 21.49 35.78
C ILE A 37 -18.37 20.90 36.66
N GLU A 38 -17.15 21.41 36.55
CA GLU A 38 -16.05 21.00 37.43
C GLU A 38 -16.39 21.28 38.90
N ASN A 39 -16.91 22.47 39.20
CA ASN A 39 -17.37 22.81 40.55
C ASN A 39 -18.52 21.90 41.03
N ASP A 40 -19.52 21.63 40.17
CA ASP A 40 -20.62 20.70 40.49
C ASP A 40 -20.12 19.28 40.81
N CYS A 41 -18.98 18.87 40.22
CA CYS A 41 -18.39 17.56 40.45
C CYS A 41 -17.54 17.47 41.72
N LEU A 42 -17.00 18.59 42.23
CA LEU A 42 -16.21 18.60 43.46
C LEU A 42 -17.04 18.22 44.70
N ASP A 43 -18.34 18.52 44.68
CA ASP A 43 -19.26 18.26 45.79
C ASP A 43 -19.92 16.86 45.74
N LEU A 44 -19.50 16.00 44.81
CA LEU A 44 -20.04 14.64 44.65
C LEU A 44 -19.33 13.63 45.56
N PRO A 45 -20.07 12.63 46.08
CA PRO A 45 -19.48 11.57 46.88
C PRO A 45 -18.58 10.65 46.04
N ASN A 46 -17.49 10.18 46.63
CA ASN A 46 -16.55 9.24 45.99
C ASN A 46 -17.13 7.82 45.86
N VAL A 47 -18.10 7.47 46.69
CA VAL A 47 -18.83 6.19 46.68
C VAL A 47 -20.30 6.53 46.82
N ALA A 48 -21.13 6.05 45.89
CA ALA A 48 -22.58 6.18 46.02
C ALA A 48 -23.09 5.15 47.03
N GLU A 49 -23.63 5.60 48.15
CA GLU A 49 -24.17 4.71 49.18
C GLU A 49 -25.67 4.47 49.02
N ASP A 50 -26.37 5.41 48.37
CA ASP A 50 -27.81 5.34 48.11
C ASP A 50 -28.21 5.85 46.71
N ASP A 51 -29.51 5.79 46.43
CA ASP A 51 -30.09 6.23 45.16
C ASP A 51 -30.05 7.76 44.98
N GLU A 52 -29.94 8.55 46.06
CA GLU A 52 -29.84 10.01 45.99
C GLU A 52 -28.43 10.42 45.54
N ASP A 53 -27.39 9.79 46.09
CA ASP A 53 -26.01 9.91 45.63
C ASP A 53 -25.87 9.52 44.17
N LEU A 54 -26.48 8.40 43.79
CA LEU A 54 -26.49 7.93 42.40
C LEU A 54 -27.21 8.92 41.47
N ALA A 55 -28.32 9.51 41.92
CA ALA A 55 -29.04 10.53 41.15
C ALA A 55 -28.21 11.80 40.94
N ARG A 56 -27.47 12.27 41.97
CA ARG A 56 -26.56 13.42 41.88
C ARG A 56 -25.41 13.16 40.91
N ILE A 57 -24.76 12.00 41.01
CA ILE A 57 -23.70 11.58 40.08
C ILE A 57 -24.25 11.47 38.65
N THR A 58 -25.44 10.88 38.48
CA THR A 58 -26.07 10.72 37.17
C THR A 58 -26.42 12.07 36.54
N LYS A 59 -26.89 13.05 37.33
CA LYS A 59 -27.17 14.41 36.87
C LYS A 59 -25.89 15.10 36.39
N ALA A 60 -24.81 15.06 37.17
CA ALA A 60 -23.51 15.62 36.78
C ALA A 60 -22.96 14.94 35.52
N ALA A 61 -23.01 13.61 35.46
CA ALA A 61 -22.60 12.85 34.28
C ALA A 61 -23.42 13.20 33.03
N SER A 62 -24.73 13.40 33.17
CA SER A 62 -25.57 13.88 32.06
C SER A 62 -25.19 15.31 31.63
N GLY A 63 -24.83 16.19 32.58
CA GLY A 63 -24.35 17.53 32.28
C GLY A 63 -23.07 17.50 31.45
N ILE A 64 -22.09 16.70 31.87
CA ILE A 64 -20.83 16.48 31.15
C ILE A 64 -21.10 16.00 29.71
N ILE A 65 -21.97 15.00 29.54
CA ILE A 65 -22.29 14.46 28.21
C ILE A 65 -22.91 15.53 27.31
N LYS A 66 -23.84 16.34 27.82
CA LYS A 66 -24.48 17.41 27.05
C LYS A 66 -23.49 18.51 26.68
N LEU A 67 -22.66 18.95 27.62
CA LEU A 67 -21.63 19.97 27.35
C LEU A 67 -20.61 19.45 26.34
N ALA A 68 -20.15 18.20 26.48
CA ALA A 68 -19.24 17.57 25.52
C ALA A 68 -19.82 17.54 24.10
N LYS A 69 -21.11 17.20 23.96
CA LYS A 69 -21.82 17.26 22.66
C LYS A 69 -21.84 18.68 22.09
N ARG A 70 -22.19 19.67 22.91
CA ARG A 70 -22.22 21.09 22.51
C ARG A 70 -20.84 21.58 22.06
N ILE A 71 -19.79 21.23 22.79
CA ILE A 71 -18.39 21.55 22.42
C ILE A 71 -18.06 20.92 21.06
N ASP A 72 -18.41 19.66 20.85
CA ASP A 72 -18.17 18.98 19.57
C ASP A 72 -18.96 19.60 18.41
N GLU A 73 -20.19 20.06 18.64
CA GLU A 73 -21.00 20.79 17.65
C GLU A 73 -20.35 22.13 17.29
N GLN A 74 -20.01 22.96 18.28
CA GLN A 74 -19.32 24.24 18.06
C GLN A 74 -17.97 24.05 17.34
N LYS A 75 -17.21 23.02 17.72
CA LYS A 75 -15.98 22.64 17.03
C LYS A 75 -16.23 22.25 15.57
N LYS A 76 -17.29 21.49 15.27
CA LYS A 76 -17.63 21.12 13.89
C LYS A 76 -17.99 22.36 13.08
N GLU A 77 -18.77 23.27 13.65
CA GLU A 77 -19.16 24.53 13.01
C GLU A 77 -17.94 25.41 12.73
N ALA A 78 -17.08 25.65 13.72
CA ALA A 78 -15.85 26.43 13.57
C ALA A 78 -14.87 25.79 12.57
N LYS A 79 -14.81 24.45 12.52
CA LYS A 79 -13.95 23.72 11.60
C LYS A 79 -14.48 23.69 10.16
N ARG A 80 -15.80 23.81 9.97
CA ARG A 80 -16.47 23.61 8.68
C ARG A 80 -15.92 24.49 7.55
N PRO A 81 -15.73 25.82 7.71
CA PRO A 81 -15.18 26.65 6.64
C PRO A 81 -13.79 26.19 6.16
N PHE A 82 -12.96 25.71 7.07
CA PHE A 82 -11.64 25.18 6.74
C PHE A 82 -11.70 23.84 6.02
N LEU A 83 -12.65 22.97 6.40
CA LEU A 83 -12.89 21.71 5.69
C LEU A 83 -13.48 21.94 4.31
N ASP A 84 -14.40 22.89 4.16
CA ASP A 84 -15.00 23.26 2.87
C ASP A 84 -13.93 23.85 1.95
N ALA A 85 -13.08 24.75 2.46
CA ALA A 85 -11.93 25.28 1.73
C ALA A 85 -10.94 24.18 1.33
N ASN A 86 -10.61 23.27 2.26
CA ASN A 86 -9.74 22.13 1.95
C ASN A 86 -10.36 21.22 0.88
N THR A 87 -11.65 20.93 0.98
CA THR A 87 -12.38 20.10 0.01
C THR A 87 -12.37 20.75 -1.37
N LEU A 88 -12.54 22.07 -1.46
CA LEU A 88 -12.46 22.81 -2.71
C LEU A 88 -11.05 22.73 -3.32
N LEU A 89 -10.01 22.90 -2.49
CA LEU A 89 -8.62 22.78 -2.93
C LEU A 89 -8.31 21.36 -3.43
N GLU A 90 -8.69 20.33 -2.68
CA GLU A 90 -8.54 18.92 -3.08
C GLU A 90 -9.31 18.61 -4.37
N SER A 91 -10.55 19.11 -4.49
CA SER A 91 -11.35 18.95 -5.70
C SER A 91 -10.68 19.57 -6.93
N PHE A 92 -10.05 20.74 -6.78
CA PHE A 92 -9.37 21.41 -7.89
C PHE A 92 -8.03 20.74 -8.23
N PHE A 93 -7.16 20.57 -7.23
CA PHE A 93 -5.78 20.10 -7.43
C PHE A 93 -5.67 18.59 -7.57
N ALA A 94 -6.27 17.81 -6.67
CA ALA A 94 -6.15 16.35 -6.70
C ALA A 94 -7.14 15.73 -7.69
N HIS A 95 -8.43 16.08 -7.58
CA HIS A 95 -9.49 15.46 -8.40
C HIS A 95 -9.68 16.11 -9.77
N GLY A 96 -9.27 17.37 -9.95
CA GLY A 96 -9.28 18.05 -11.24
C GLY A 96 -7.97 17.85 -11.99
N LEU A 97 -6.96 18.64 -11.62
CA LEU A 97 -5.67 18.67 -12.31
C LEU A 97 -4.90 17.35 -12.16
N GLY A 98 -4.81 16.83 -10.93
CA GLY A 98 -4.10 15.60 -10.60
C GLY A 98 -4.69 14.39 -11.31
N ALA A 99 -6.01 14.23 -11.28
CA ALA A 99 -6.70 13.15 -12.00
C ALA A 99 -6.50 13.24 -13.51
N THR A 100 -6.54 14.45 -14.08
CA THR A 100 -6.29 14.66 -15.52
C THR A 100 -4.87 14.25 -15.89
N LEU A 101 -3.86 14.68 -15.12
CA LEU A 101 -2.47 14.28 -15.35
C LEU A 101 -2.25 12.78 -15.14
N ALA A 102 -2.91 12.16 -14.15
CA ALA A 102 -2.85 10.72 -13.92
C ALA A 102 -3.48 9.93 -15.08
N ALA A 103 -4.59 10.41 -15.64
CA ALA A 103 -5.22 9.82 -16.82
C ALA A 103 -4.31 9.93 -18.05
N LEU A 104 -3.76 11.13 -18.32
CA LEU A 104 -2.79 11.34 -19.40
C LEU A 104 -1.56 10.46 -19.26
N LYS A 105 -1.00 10.35 -18.05
CA LYS A 105 0.12 9.45 -17.75
C LYS A 105 -0.26 8.01 -18.07
N THR A 106 -1.43 7.55 -17.64
CA THR A 106 -1.91 6.18 -17.88
C THR A 106 -2.05 5.91 -19.38
N ASP A 107 -2.54 6.86 -20.16
CA ASP A 107 -2.66 6.71 -21.61
C ASP A 107 -1.31 6.68 -22.31
N LEU A 108 -0.36 7.51 -21.89
CA LEU A 108 1.03 7.45 -22.37
C LEU A 108 1.70 6.12 -21.99
N GLU A 109 1.43 5.59 -20.79
CA GLU A 109 1.91 4.29 -20.33
C GLU A 109 1.35 3.15 -21.19
N LYS A 110 0.07 3.21 -21.61
CA LYS A 110 -0.50 2.23 -22.56
C LYS A 110 0.24 2.23 -23.89
N VAL A 111 0.48 3.41 -24.47
CA VAL A 111 1.21 3.55 -25.75
C VAL A 111 2.64 3.04 -25.61
N SER A 112 3.33 3.42 -24.53
CA SER A 112 4.69 2.97 -24.21
C SER A 112 4.74 1.44 -24.02
N THR A 113 3.79 0.88 -23.28
CA THR A 113 3.67 -0.57 -23.05
C THR A 113 3.45 -1.32 -24.36
N ALA A 114 2.57 -0.82 -25.24
CA ALA A 114 2.32 -1.44 -26.54
C ALA A 114 3.59 -1.44 -27.42
N TYR A 115 4.33 -0.34 -27.45
CA TYR A 115 5.60 -0.26 -28.17
C TYR A 115 6.65 -1.22 -27.59
N GLN A 116 6.84 -1.22 -26.28
CA GLN A 116 7.82 -2.09 -25.60
C GLN A 116 7.48 -3.56 -25.80
N ARG A 117 6.20 -3.96 -25.72
CA ARG A 117 5.76 -5.33 -26.04
C ARG A 117 6.07 -5.70 -27.48
N LYS A 118 5.80 -4.80 -28.44
CA LYS A 118 6.14 -5.04 -29.86
C LYS A 118 7.65 -5.17 -30.08
N LYS A 119 8.45 -4.35 -29.40
CA LYS A 119 9.92 -4.42 -29.45
C LYS A 119 10.43 -5.74 -28.85
N ALA A 120 9.96 -6.09 -27.64
CA ALA A 120 10.33 -7.33 -26.98
C ALA A 120 9.93 -8.56 -27.81
N ALA A 121 8.74 -8.57 -28.42
CA ALA A 121 8.32 -9.66 -29.31
C ALA A 121 9.22 -9.80 -30.55
N LYS A 122 9.65 -8.68 -31.15
CA LYS A 122 10.62 -8.71 -32.27
C LYS A 122 11.97 -9.23 -31.84
N GLU A 123 12.46 -8.80 -30.68
CA GLU A 123 13.75 -9.25 -30.15
C GLU A 123 13.70 -10.73 -29.78
N GLN A 124 12.61 -11.18 -29.16
CA GLN A 124 12.37 -12.60 -28.87
C GLN A 124 12.36 -13.43 -30.15
N ALA A 125 11.60 -13.02 -31.18
CA ALA A 125 11.58 -13.73 -32.46
C ALA A 125 12.97 -13.81 -33.11
N ALA A 126 13.78 -12.76 -33.01
CA ALA A 126 15.17 -12.78 -33.51
C ALA A 126 16.06 -13.73 -32.70
N ARG A 127 15.91 -13.78 -31.37
CA ARG A 127 16.65 -14.72 -30.51
C ARG A 127 16.22 -16.17 -30.76
N ASP A 128 14.93 -16.41 -30.95
CA ASP A 128 14.39 -17.75 -31.25
C ASP A 128 14.89 -18.24 -32.61
N GLN A 129 14.91 -17.38 -33.64
CA GLN A 129 15.48 -17.69 -34.94
C GLN A 129 16.99 -17.99 -34.83
N ALA A 130 17.74 -17.15 -34.13
CA ALA A 130 19.17 -17.37 -33.92
C ALA A 130 19.46 -18.68 -33.16
N ALA A 131 18.64 -19.01 -32.15
CA ALA A 131 18.74 -20.27 -31.42
C ALA A 131 18.41 -21.46 -32.32
N ALA A 132 17.38 -21.39 -33.15
CA ALA A 132 17.01 -22.44 -34.09
C ALA A 132 18.11 -22.67 -35.15
N GLU A 133 18.67 -21.59 -35.71
CA GLU A 133 19.80 -21.69 -36.65
C GLU A 133 21.05 -22.27 -36.00
N ALA A 134 21.36 -21.87 -34.77
CA ALA A 134 22.50 -22.40 -34.03
C ALA A 134 22.34 -23.89 -33.73
N GLN A 135 21.13 -24.32 -33.33
CA GLN A 135 20.80 -25.73 -33.12
C GLN A 135 20.89 -26.53 -34.43
N ALA A 136 20.39 -26.00 -35.54
CA ALA A 136 20.50 -26.66 -36.85
C ALA A 136 21.96 -26.84 -37.29
N LYS A 137 22.82 -25.84 -37.08
CA LYS A 137 24.26 -25.92 -37.36
C LYS A 137 24.98 -26.91 -36.45
N ALA A 138 24.66 -26.92 -35.16
CA ALA A 138 25.21 -27.90 -34.21
C ALA A 138 24.82 -29.33 -34.60
N ALA A 139 23.54 -29.57 -34.94
CA ALA A 139 23.06 -30.87 -35.38
C ALA A 139 23.72 -31.32 -36.71
N ALA A 140 23.92 -30.41 -37.66
CA ALA A 140 24.62 -30.72 -38.91
C ALA A 140 26.11 -31.08 -38.67
N ALA A 141 26.79 -30.34 -37.80
CA ALA A 141 28.18 -30.63 -37.43
C ALA A 141 28.31 -31.98 -36.72
N GLN A 142 27.35 -32.33 -35.87
CA GLN A 142 27.34 -33.63 -35.19
C GLN A 142 27.16 -34.79 -36.17
N ARG A 143 26.27 -34.65 -37.16
CA ARG A 143 26.16 -35.62 -38.27
C ARG A 143 27.45 -35.73 -39.08
N GLN A 144 28.17 -34.61 -39.27
CA GLN A 144 29.45 -34.62 -39.97
C GLN A 144 30.55 -35.34 -39.16
N VAL A 145 30.54 -35.22 -37.84
CA VAL A 145 31.40 -36.03 -36.95
C VAL A 145 31.10 -37.51 -37.14
N GLU A 146 29.83 -37.91 -37.07
CA GLU A 146 29.41 -39.31 -37.25
C GLU A 146 29.90 -39.89 -38.59
N GLN A 147 29.77 -39.13 -39.68
CA GLN A 147 30.26 -39.52 -41.01
C GLN A 147 31.80 -39.58 -41.06
N THR A 148 32.48 -38.64 -40.41
CA THR A 148 33.96 -38.61 -40.40
C THR A 148 34.53 -39.75 -39.56
N VAL A 149 33.86 -40.14 -38.46
CA VAL A 149 34.21 -41.31 -37.65
C VAL A 149 34.14 -42.59 -38.49
N GLN A 150 33.11 -42.73 -39.32
CA GLN A 150 32.98 -43.88 -40.23
C GLN A 150 34.09 -43.95 -41.29
N SER A 151 34.71 -42.82 -41.65
CA SER A 151 35.83 -42.78 -42.61
C SER A 151 37.18 -43.28 -42.06
N GLY A 152 37.31 -43.46 -40.74
CA GLY A 152 38.52 -43.97 -40.09
C GLY A 152 39.71 -42.99 -40.02
N ASN A 153 39.57 -41.75 -40.51
CA ASN A 153 40.64 -40.75 -40.43
C ASN A 153 40.66 -40.04 -39.07
N VAL A 154 41.51 -40.54 -38.15
CA VAL A 154 41.59 -40.08 -36.76
C VAL A 154 41.86 -38.56 -36.62
N GLN A 155 42.69 -37.98 -37.50
CA GLN A 155 43.01 -36.54 -37.45
C GLN A 155 41.82 -35.68 -37.89
N ALA A 156 41.10 -36.11 -38.94
CA ALA A 156 39.88 -35.45 -39.38
C ALA A 156 38.75 -35.56 -38.34
N VAL A 157 38.66 -36.68 -37.63
CA VAL A 157 37.72 -36.88 -36.52
C VAL A 157 37.98 -35.89 -35.39
N ALA A 158 39.23 -35.72 -34.96
CA ALA A 158 39.57 -34.78 -33.90
C ALA A 158 39.21 -33.33 -34.25
N ALA A 159 39.46 -32.90 -35.50
CA ALA A 159 39.07 -31.59 -35.99
C ALA A 159 37.54 -31.41 -36.04
N ALA A 160 36.81 -32.41 -36.54
CA ALA A 160 35.36 -32.39 -36.62
C ALA A 160 34.70 -32.36 -35.22
N VAL A 161 35.22 -33.14 -34.26
CA VAL A 161 34.73 -33.13 -32.86
C VAL A 161 34.95 -31.76 -32.22
N THR A 162 36.12 -31.15 -32.43
CA THR A 162 36.42 -29.81 -31.89
C THR A 162 35.47 -28.75 -32.45
N GLN A 163 35.19 -28.79 -33.76
CA GLN A 163 34.24 -27.90 -34.41
C GLN A 163 32.80 -28.15 -33.93
N SER A 164 32.39 -29.41 -33.78
CA SER A 164 31.08 -29.79 -33.28
C SER A 164 30.84 -29.30 -31.85
N ASN A 165 31.83 -29.45 -30.96
CA ASN A 165 31.75 -28.97 -29.59
C ASN A 165 31.62 -27.44 -29.53
N ALA A 166 32.42 -26.71 -30.32
CA ALA A 166 32.33 -25.25 -30.39
C ALA A 166 30.94 -24.77 -30.87
N LEU A 167 30.33 -25.48 -31.83
CA LEU A 167 28.99 -25.18 -32.32
C LEU A 167 27.88 -25.56 -31.32
N ALA A 168 28.04 -26.65 -30.57
CA ALA A 168 27.14 -27.03 -29.49
C ALA A 168 27.15 -25.99 -28.35
N ASP A 169 28.33 -25.52 -27.95
CA ASP A 169 28.47 -24.46 -26.94
C ASP A 169 27.89 -23.12 -27.40
N PHE A 170 28.00 -22.81 -28.70
CA PHE A 170 27.34 -21.66 -29.29
C PHE A 170 25.81 -21.80 -29.27
N ALA A 171 25.29 -22.98 -29.64
CA ALA A 171 23.85 -23.26 -29.60
C ALA A 171 23.28 -23.16 -28.18
N ASN A 172 23.96 -23.73 -27.19
CA ASN A 172 23.54 -23.65 -25.78
C ASN A 172 23.46 -22.19 -25.28
N ARG A 173 24.43 -21.35 -25.64
CA ARG A 173 24.41 -19.92 -25.30
C ARG A 173 23.27 -19.18 -26.00
N ALA A 174 22.99 -19.49 -27.26
CA ALA A 174 21.88 -18.90 -28.00
C ALA A 174 20.51 -19.30 -27.40
N THR A 175 20.33 -20.56 -27.01
CA THR A 175 19.11 -21.04 -26.34
C THR A 175 18.92 -20.39 -24.97
N ALA A 176 19.98 -20.26 -24.17
CA ALA A 176 19.91 -19.56 -22.88
C ALA A 176 19.53 -18.08 -23.04
N ALA A 177 20.05 -17.40 -24.08
CA ALA A 177 19.70 -16.01 -24.37
C ALA A 177 18.24 -15.86 -24.83
N ALA A 178 17.67 -16.86 -25.52
CA ALA A 178 16.26 -16.90 -25.90
C ALA A 178 15.34 -17.14 -24.70
N ALA A 179 15.78 -17.88 -23.67
CA ALA A 179 14.97 -18.18 -22.48
C ALA A 179 14.94 -17.05 -21.42
N ALA A 180 15.60 -15.92 -21.66
CA ALA A 180 15.65 -14.80 -20.71
C ALA A 180 14.28 -14.12 -20.53
N PRO A 181 13.96 -13.58 -19.34
CA PRO A 181 12.65 -12.95 -19.06
C PRO A 181 12.43 -11.68 -19.88
N THR A 182 11.17 -11.42 -20.24
CA THR A 182 10.78 -10.33 -21.15
C THR A 182 11.10 -8.94 -20.58
N SER A 183 11.08 -8.80 -19.25
CA SER A 183 11.50 -7.58 -18.54
C SER A 183 12.95 -7.20 -18.80
N SER A 184 13.84 -8.16 -19.09
CA SER A 184 15.23 -7.88 -19.48
C SER A 184 15.39 -7.29 -20.88
N MET A 185 14.37 -7.46 -21.74
CA MET A 185 14.35 -7.02 -23.15
C MET A 185 13.58 -5.70 -23.33
N GLY A 186 12.77 -5.33 -22.34
CA GLY A 186 11.85 -4.19 -22.41
C GLY A 186 12.45 -2.83 -22.10
N ILE A 187 13.75 -2.71 -21.85
CA ILE A 187 14.38 -1.44 -21.46
C ILE A 187 14.65 -0.58 -22.70
N VAL A 188 14.16 0.66 -22.68
CA VAL A 188 14.41 1.68 -23.71
C VAL A 188 14.94 2.93 -23.02
N LYS A 189 16.18 3.31 -23.35
CA LYS A 189 16.79 4.57 -22.89
C LYS A 189 16.68 5.61 -23.99
N THR A 190 16.18 6.79 -23.66
CA THR A 190 16.11 7.96 -24.52
C THR A 190 16.76 9.16 -23.81
N GLU A 191 16.94 10.27 -24.51
CA GLU A 191 17.46 11.51 -23.91
C GLU A 191 16.55 12.06 -22.82
N ALA A 192 15.24 11.77 -22.90
CA ALA A 192 14.24 12.22 -21.92
C ALA A 192 14.09 11.27 -20.71
N GLY A 193 14.69 10.07 -20.74
CA GLY A 193 14.62 9.13 -19.62
C GLY A 193 14.67 7.66 -20.02
N THR A 194 14.34 6.78 -19.07
CA THR A 194 14.28 5.33 -19.30
C THR A 194 12.85 4.84 -19.11
N ALA A 195 12.36 4.05 -20.06
CA ALA A 195 11.10 3.31 -19.93
C ALA A 195 11.41 1.81 -19.92
N SER A 196 10.76 1.07 -19.03
CA SER A 196 11.02 -0.35 -18.79
C SER A 196 9.73 -1.13 -18.56
N LEU A 197 9.69 -2.34 -19.09
CA LEU A 197 8.60 -3.27 -18.86
C LEU A 197 8.81 -3.98 -17.52
N VAL A 198 7.79 -3.98 -16.67
CA VAL A 198 7.82 -4.66 -15.37
C VAL A 198 6.81 -5.80 -15.38
N ASP A 199 7.23 -6.96 -14.89
CA ASP A 199 6.36 -8.11 -14.70
C ASP A 199 5.54 -7.91 -13.42
N ASN A 200 4.22 -7.97 -13.52
CA ASN A 200 3.31 -7.89 -12.38
C ASN A 200 2.51 -9.19 -12.28
N TRP A 201 2.61 -9.85 -11.13
CA TRP A 201 1.87 -11.07 -10.84
C TRP A 201 0.56 -10.70 -10.17
N THR A 202 -0.56 -11.01 -10.83
CA THR A 202 -1.91 -10.75 -10.32
C THR A 202 -2.71 -12.05 -10.30
N PHE A 203 -3.80 -12.06 -9.54
CA PHE A 203 -4.81 -13.13 -9.54
C PHE A 203 -6.14 -12.57 -10.04
N ASP A 204 -7.02 -13.45 -10.50
CA ASP A 204 -8.40 -13.15 -10.88
C ASP A 204 -9.29 -14.30 -10.35
N GLN A 205 -10.59 -14.04 -10.17
CA GLN A 205 -11.59 -15.01 -9.73
C GLN A 205 -11.21 -15.76 -8.43
N LEU A 206 -11.14 -15.01 -7.32
CA LEU A 206 -10.90 -15.57 -6.00
C LEU A 206 -12.15 -16.24 -5.44
N ASP A 207 -12.11 -17.56 -5.25
CA ASP A 207 -13.12 -18.31 -4.51
C ASP A 207 -12.70 -18.47 -3.05
N MET A 208 -13.41 -17.78 -2.16
CA MET A 208 -13.08 -17.73 -0.73
C MET A 208 -13.25 -19.08 -0.03
N ASP A 209 -14.04 -20.01 -0.58
CA ASP A 209 -14.33 -21.29 0.05
C ASP A 209 -13.26 -22.36 -0.25
N THR A 210 -12.50 -22.19 -1.33
CA THR A 210 -11.44 -23.13 -1.76
C THR A 210 -10.03 -22.65 -1.46
N VAL A 211 -9.86 -21.37 -1.13
CA VAL A 211 -8.55 -20.79 -0.79
C VAL A 211 -8.03 -21.37 0.54
N ASP A 212 -6.79 -21.85 0.52
CA ASP A 212 -6.12 -22.35 1.73
C ASP A 212 -5.68 -21.20 2.65
N LEU A 213 -6.52 -20.92 3.64
CA LEU A 213 -6.27 -19.90 4.65
C LEU A 213 -5.12 -20.23 5.61
N GLU A 214 -4.76 -21.51 5.80
CA GLU A 214 -3.65 -21.89 6.69
C GLU A 214 -2.31 -21.55 6.04
N THR A 215 -2.17 -21.78 4.72
CA THR A 215 -0.99 -21.33 3.96
C THR A 215 -0.86 -19.80 3.95
N LEU A 216 -1.99 -19.08 3.91
CA LEU A 216 -2.00 -17.62 3.94
C LEU A 216 -1.80 -17.03 5.35
N ARG A 217 -1.93 -17.83 6.40
CA ARG A 217 -1.91 -17.37 7.79
C ARG A 217 -0.72 -16.49 8.19
N PRO A 218 0.54 -16.77 7.75
CA PRO A 218 1.68 -15.91 8.06
C PRO A 218 1.61 -14.51 7.42
N PHE A 219 0.80 -14.34 6.38
CA PHE A 219 0.66 -13.09 5.63
C PHE A 219 -0.55 -12.26 6.07
N ILE A 220 -1.42 -12.81 6.93
CA ILE A 220 -2.57 -12.10 7.48
C ILE A 220 -2.14 -11.32 8.71
N ALA A 221 -2.34 -10.00 8.68
CA ALA A 221 -2.05 -9.14 9.83
C ALA A 221 -2.91 -9.52 11.05
N GLN A 222 -2.32 -9.51 12.24
CA GLN A 222 -3.01 -9.83 13.49
C GLN A 222 -4.26 -8.96 13.72
N ALA A 223 -4.19 -7.67 13.39
CA ALA A 223 -5.32 -6.76 13.52
C ALA A 223 -6.57 -7.23 12.72
N SER A 224 -6.37 -7.83 11.54
CA SER A 224 -7.46 -8.38 10.72
C SER A 224 -8.11 -9.59 11.39
N ILE A 225 -7.31 -10.44 12.05
CA ILE A 225 -7.80 -11.59 12.82
C ILE A 225 -8.62 -11.11 14.02
N GLU A 226 -8.14 -10.09 14.74
CA GLU A 226 -8.88 -9.49 15.86
C GLU A 226 -10.20 -8.84 15.44
N GLN A 227 -10.22 -8.16 14.29
CA GLN A 227 -11.44 -7.59 13.73
C GLN A 227 -12.47 -8.68 13.38
N ALA A 228 -12.02 -9.77 12.75
CA ALA A 228 -12.86 -10.93 12.48
C ALA A 228 -13.40 -11.56 13.78
N LEU A 229 -12.56 -11.68 14.81
CA LEU A 229 -12.98 -12.20 16.12
C LEU A 229 -14.04 -11.29 16.79
N ARG A 230 -13.89 -9.97 16.73
CA ARG A 230 -14.90 -9.04 17.25
C ARG A 230 -16.22 -9.16 16.49
N ALA A 231 -16.19 -9.32 15.18
CA ALA A 231 -17.38 -9.57 14.37
C ALA A 231 -18.05 -10.90 14.75
N PHE A 232 -17.26 -11.96 14.97
CA PHE A 232 -17.73 -13.27 15.45
C PHE A 232 -18.43 -13.17 16.82
N ILE A 233 -17.86 -12.39 17.76
CA ILE A 233 -18.49 -12.08 19.06
C ILE A 233 -19.78 -11.28 18.85
N LYS A 234 -19.78 -10.25 17.99
CA LYS A 234 -20.97 -9.45 17.71
C LYS A 234 -22.12 -10.29 17.13
N ALA A 235 -21.81 -11.32 16.35
CA ALA A 235 -22.77 -12.29 15.81
C ALA A 235 -23.33 -13.29 16.86
N GLY A 236 -22.99 -13.12 18.15
CA GLY A 236 -23.54 -13.92 19.24
C GLY A 236 -22.74 -15.19 19.57
N ARG A 237 -21.64 -15.46 18.86
CA ARG A 237 -20.75 -16.58 19.17
C ARG A 237 -19.89 -16.25 20.40
N ARG A 238 -19.67 -17.22 21.28
CA ARG A 238 -19.00 -17.01 22.59
C ARG A 238 -17.83 -17.96 22.84
N GLN A 239 -17.54 -18.86 21.91
CA GLN A 239 -16.46 -19.85 22.02
C GLN A 239 -15.76 -20.00 20.68
N ILE A 240 -14.42 -19.99 20.70
CA ILE A 240 -13.56 -20.28 19.54
C ILE A 240 -12.22 -20.79 20.05
N LYS A 241 -11.57 -21.67 19.29
CA LYS A 241 -10.23 -22.17 19.64
C LYS A 241 -9.22 -21.03 19.59
N GLY A 242 -8.40 -20.89 20.63
CA GLY A 242 -7.30 -19.92 20.67
C GLY A 242 -7.67 -18.52 21.18
N ALA A 243 -8.92 -18.26 21.57
CA ALA A 243 -9.31 -17.00 22.21
C ALA A 243 -10.29 -17.22 23.37
N ARG A 244 -10.06 -16.51 24.49
CA ARG A 244 -10.98 -16.48 25.63
C ARG A 244 -11.91 -15.29 25.53
N ILE A 245 -13.22 -15.55 25.46
CA ILE A 245 -14.27 -14.53 25.43
C ILE A 245 -14.92 -14.47 26.82
N PHE A 246 -15.04 -13.28 27.40
CA PHE A 246 -15.67 -13.06 28.71
C PHE A 246 -16.54 -11.80 28.69
N ASN A 247 -17.49 -11.73 29.61
CA ASN A 247 -18.35 -10.57 29.79
C ASN A 247 -17.75 -9.64 30.86
N ASP A 248 -17.62 -8.37 30.53
CA ASP A 248 -17.17 -7.31 31.43
C ASP A 248 -18.29 -6.26 31.53
N ASN A 249 -18.99 -6.26 32.67
CA ASN A 249 -20.10 -5.36 32.93
C ASN A 249 -19.56 -4.06 33.52
N ARG A 250 -19.82 -2.93 32.87
CA ARG A 250 -19.43 -1.60 33.34
C ARG A 250 -20.61 -0.66 33.26
N SER A 251 -20.76 0.22 34.25
CA SER A 251 -21.72 1.31 34.17
C SER A 251 -21.32 2.27 33.04
N ARG A 252 -22.32 2.75 32.31
CA ARG A 252 -22.16 3.77 31.27
C ARG A 252 -23.30 4.75 31.36
N PHE A 253 -22.96 6.01 31.58
CA PHE A 253 -23.91 7.10 31.45
C PHE A 253 -24.28 7.29 29.97
N ARG A 254 -25.56 7.49 29.70
CA ARG A 254 -26.08 7.79 28.36
C ARG A 254 -26.77 9.14 28.43
N GLY A 255 -26.42 10.02 27.50
CA GLY A 255 -27.02 11.35 27.34
C GLY A 255 -27.01 11.75 25.89
#